data_AF-A0A8J7T4G0-F1
#
_entry.id   AF-A0A8J7T4G0-F1
#
_cell.length_a   1.000
_cell.length_b   1.000
_cell.length_c   1.000
_cell.angle_alpha   90.00
_cell.angle_beta   90.00
_cell.angle_gamma   90.00
#
_symmetry.space_group_name_H-M   'P 1'
#
loop_
_entity.id
_entity.type
_entity.pdbx_description
1 polymer ?
#
loop_
_entity_poly.entity_id
_entity_poly.type
_entity_poly.pdbx_seq_one_letter_code
_entity_poly.pdbx_strand_id
1 'polypeptide(L)'
;MPLKDDSREVLEIQRVRRKIDDIDDKILDLLMERRELAIRVAGMEKEVHLNDHKKRIKEMLDRIELKADMKGLNGKNVREFWKALVEYMIHEQKDSEHHFY
;
A
#
# COMPACT_ATOMS: atom_id res chain seq x y z
N MET A 1 47.73 3.89 7.36
CA MET A 1 46.67 4.22 6.38
C MET A 1 45.45 4.71 7.17
N PRO A 2 44.95 5.95 7.01
CA PRO A 2 43.85 6.38 7.85
C PRO A 2 42.52 5.86 7.29
N LEU A 3 41.95 4.85 7.97
CA LEU A 3 40.55 4.41 7.87
C LEU A 3 39.63 5.46 8.53
N LYS A 4 39.52 6.66 7.95
CA LYS A 4 38.75 7.76 8.56
C LYS A 4 37.50 8.20 7.79
N ASP A 5 37.26 7.66 6.60
CA ASP A 5 36.11 8.07 5.77
C ASP A 5 34.91 7.10 5.88
N ASP A 6 35.20 5.80 5.97
CA ASP A 6 34.21 4.72 6.01
C ASP A 6 33.19 4.88 7.16
N SER A 7 33.64 5.38 8.32
CA SER A 7 32.78 5.59 9.49
C SER A 7 31.67 6.63 9.28
N ARG A 8 31.90 7.68 8.47
CA ARG A 8 30.91 8.74 8.25
C ARG A 8 29.83 8.31 7.27
N GLU A 9 30.25 7.65 6.19
CA GLU A 9 29.33 7.10 5.19
C GLU A 9 28.46 6.01 5.80
N VAL A 10 29.04 5.11 6.59
CA VAL A 10 28.28 4.09 7.34
C VAL A 10 27.25 4.72 8.28
N LEU A 11 27.62 5.77 9.01
CA LEU A 11 26.68 6.48 9.89
C LEU A 11 25.55 7.17 9.10
N GLU A 12 25.85 7.72 7.91
CA GLU A 12 24.82 8.32 7.06
C GLU A 12 23.86 7.28 6.48
N ILE A 13 24.38 6.14 6.00
CA ILE A 13 23.55 5.01 5.54
C ILE A 13 22.61 4.56 6.66
N GLN A 14 23.11 4.42 7.90
CA GLN A 14 22.27 4.05 9.04
C GLN A 14 21.20 5.12 9.35
N ARG A 15 21.53 6.41 9.22
CA ARG A 15 20.54 7.49 9.40
C ARG A 15 19.46 7.45 8.32
N VAL A 16 19.82 7.21 7.07
CA VAL A 16 18.86 7.10 5.95
C VAL A 16 17.97 5.86 6.13
N ARG A 17 18.53 4.71 6.52
CA ARG A 17 17.75 3.50 6.79
C ARG A 17 16.70 3.71 7.87
N ARG A 18 17.06 4.35 9.00
CA ARG A 18 16.08 4.69 10.04
C ARG A 18 14.92 5.54 9.52
N LYS A 19 15.19 6.49 8.61
CA LYS A 19 14.12 7.29 7.99
C LYS A 19 13.22 6.45 7.07
N ILE A 20 13.76 5.40 6.44
CA ILE A 20 12.98 4.44 5.66
C ILE A 20 12.11 3.63 6.61
N ASP A 21 12.68 3.10 7.70
CA ASP A 21 11.94 2.36 8.73
C ASP A 21 10.76 3.20 9.27
N ASP A 22 11.00 4.48 9.60
CA ASP A 22 9.95 5.42 10.04
C ASP A 22 8.85 5.67 8.98
N ILE A 23 9.17 5.55 7.69
CA ILE A 23 8.21 5.67 6.60
C ILE A 23 7.42 4.37 6.46
N ASP A 24 8.10 3.23 6.56
CA ASP A 24 7.49 1.91 6.45
C ASP A 24 6.47 1.67 7.58
N ASP A 25 6.78 2.10 8.81
CA ASP A 25 5.82 2.08 9.93
C ASP A 25 4.57 2.91 9.62
N LYS A 26 4.72 4.11 9.03
CA LYS A 26 3.57 4.93 8.62
C LYS A 26 2.78 4.31 7.48
N ILE A 27 3.43 3.58 6.58
CA ILE A 27 2.76 2.83 5.52
C ILE A 27 1.90 1.72 6.14
N LEU A 28 2.38 1.04 7.19
CA LEU A 28 1.61 0.01 7.90
C LEU A 28 0.39 0.60 8.62
N ASP A 29 0.54 1.74 9.30
CA ASP A 29 -0.60 2.43 9.92
C ASP A 29 -1.68 2.79 8.89
N LEU A 30 -1.28 3.41 7.78
CA LEU A 30 -2.18 3.75 6.68
C LEU A 30 -2.79 2.52 6.00
N LEU A 31 -2.05 1.41 5.95
CA LEU A 31 -2.54 0.15 5.42
C LEU A 31 -3.66 -0.43 6.29
N MET A 32 -3.50 -0.38 7.61
CA MET A 32 -4.52 -0.78 8.57
C MET A 32 -5.80 0.06 8.42
N GLU A 33 -5.68 1.39 8.37
CA GLU A 33 -6.84 2.27 8.15
C GLU A 33 -7.53 1.96 6.81
N ARG A 34 -6.75 1.74 5.75
CA ARG A 34 -7.29 1.38 4.43
C ARG A 34 -8.04 0.05 4.46
N ARG A 35 -7.55 -0.94 5.23
CA ARG A 35 -8.20 -2.24 5.40
C ARG A 35 -9.57 -2.09 6.05
N GLU A 36 -9.66 -1.33 7.14
CA GLU A 36 -10.94 -1.11 7.84
C GLU A 36 -11.99 -0.46 6.92
N LEU A 37 -11.58 0.55 6.14
CA LEU A 37 -12.44 1.18 5.14
C LEU A 37 -12.87 0.20 4.06
N ALA A 38 -11.96 -0.66 3.58
CA ALA A 38 -12.27 -1.67 2.57
C ALA A 38 -13.28 -2.72 3.09
N ILE A 39 -13.15 -3.18 4.33
CA ILE A 39 -14.10 -4.09 4.97
C ILE A 39 -15.47 -3.42 5.09
N ARG A 40 -15.51 -2.16 5.54
CA ARG A 40 -16.75 -1.40 5.68
C ARG A 40 -17.48 -1.24 4.34
N VAL A 41 -16.77 -0.91 3.27
CA VAL A 41 -17.34 -0.78 1.92
C VAL A 41 -17.90 -2.12 1.44
N ALA A 42 -17.16 -3.22 1.62
CA ALA A 42 -17.64 -4.54 1.25
C ALA A 42 -18.93 -4.93 2.00
N GLY A 43 -19.03 -4.59 3.30
CA GLY A 43 -20.26 -4.75 4.06
C GLY A 43 -21.43 -3.95 3.47
N MET A 44 -21.21 -2.69 3.10
CA MET A 44 -22.23 -1.85 2.46
C MET A 44 -22.66 -2.39 1.09
N GLU A 45 -21.72 -2.87 0.27
CA GLU A 45 -21.99 -3.41 -1.06
C GLU A 45 -22.87 -4.66 -1.01
N LYS A 46 -22.72 -5.49 0.03
CA LYS A 46 -23.59 -6.65 0.28
C LYS A 46 -25.03 -6.24 0.57
N GLU A 47 -25.24 -5.25 1.43
CA GLU A 47 -26.58 -4.75 1.80
C GLU A 47 -27.35 -4.22 0.58
N VAL A 48 -26.65 -3.64 -0.40
CA VAL A 48 -27.28 -3.06 -1.61
C VAL A 48 -27.13 -3.92 -2.87
N HIS A 49 -26.61 -5.15 -2.75
CA HIS A 49 -26.34 -6.08 -3.87
C HIS A 49 -25.51 -5.46 -5.01
N LEU A 50 -24.55 -4.59 -4.69
CA LEU A 50 -23.69 -3.93 -5.67
C LEU A 50 -22.46 -4.80 -5.99
N ASN A 51 -22.25 -5.13 -7.27
CA ASN A 51 -21.15 -5.99 -7.73
C ASN A 51 -20.32 -5.32 -8.85
N ASP A 52 -19.79 -4.11 -8.62
CA ASP A 52 -18.98 -3.34 -9.61
C ASP A 52 -17.46 -3.34 -9.32
N HIS A 53 -16.97 -4.33 -8.57
CA HIS A 53 -15.59 -4.37 -8.10
C HIS A 53 -14.54 -4.30 -9.23
N LYS A 54 -14.77 -5.00 -10.35
CA LYS A 54 -13.81 -5.06 -11.47
C LYS A 54 -13.55 -3.68 -12.09
N LYS A 55 -14.63 -2.92 -12.33
CA LYS A 55 -14.53 -1.57 -12.88
C LYS A 55 -13.85 -0.64 -11.89
N ARG A 56 -14.26 -0.69 -10.61
CA ARG A 56 -13.69 0.15 -9.55
C ARG A 56 -12.20 -0.09 -9.34
N ILE A 57 -11.73 -1.34 -9.40
CA ILE A 57 -10.32 -1.69 -9.32
C ILE A 57 -9.55 -1.11 -10.50
N LYS A 58 -10.06 -1.27 -11.74
CA LYS A 58 -9.43 -0.69 -12.93
C LYS A 58 -9.27 0.82 -12.80
N GLU A 59 -10.32 1.53 -12.44
CA GLU A 59 -10.29 2.99 -12.25
C GLU A 59 -9.30 3.42 -11.15
N MET A 60 -9.19 2.64 -10.08
CA MET A 60 -8.20 2.91 -9.04
C MET A 60 -6.77 2.76 -9.55
N LEU A 61 -6.49 1.69 -10.30
CA LEU A 61 -5.18 1.41 -10.86
C LEU A 61 -4.76 2.45 -11.91
N ASP A 62 -5.69 2.86 -12.78
CA ASP A 62 -5.43 3.90 -13.77
C ASP A 62 -5.16 5.25 -13.07
N ARG A 63 -5.88 5.55 -11.99
CA ARG A 63 -5.66 6.76 -11.19
C ARG A 63 -4.33 6.75 -10.43
N ILE A 64 -3.90 5.61 -9.88
CA ILE A 64 -2.64 5.56 -9.12
C ILE A 64 -1.43 5.65 -10.05
N GLU A 65 -1.49 5.01 -11.23
CA GLU A 65 -0.47 5.10 -12.27
C GLU A 65 -0.24 6.56 -12.68
N LEU A 66 -1.32 7.27 -13.05
CA LEU A 66 -1.24 8.69 -13.40
C LEU A 66 -0.67 9.54 -12.26
N LYS A 67 -1.11 9.32 -11.02
CA LYS A 67 -0.63 10.07 -9.86
C LYS A 67 0.84 9.78 -9.55
N ALA A 68 1.30 8.56 -9.79
CA ALA A 68 2.70 8.18 -9.63
C ALA A 68 3.58 8.89 -10.66
N ASP A 69 3.18 8.90 -11.92
CA ASP A 69 3.89 9.62 -12.99
C ASP A 69 3.99 11.12 -12.67
N MET A 70 2.90 11.74 -12.21
CA MET A 70 2.89 13.16 -11.78
C MET A 70 3.83 13.45 -10.60
N LYS A 71 4.20 12.43 -9.81
CA LYS A 71 5.12 12.54 -8.67
C LYS A 71 6.56 12.15 -9.03
N GLY A 72 6.86 11.88 -10.30
CA GLY A 72 8.19 11.45 -10.76
C GLY A 72 8.51 9.99 -10.42
N LEU A 73 7.50 9.19 -10.07
CA LEU A 73 7.64 7.74 -9.90
C LEU A 73 7.34 7.03 -11.23
N ASN A 74 7.84 5.81 -11.39
CA ASN A 74 7.45 4.99 -12.52
C ASN A 74 6.02 4.46 -12.32
N GLY A 75 5.05 5.00 -13.06
CA GLY A 75 3.63 4.67 -12.89
C GLY A 75 3.32 3.19 -13.07
N LYS A 76 3.98 2.51 -14.01
CA LYS A 76 3.80 1.06 -14.22
C LYS A 76 4.26 0.25 -13.02
N ASN A 77 5.42 0.56 -12.45
CA ASN A 77 5.92 -0.14 -11.26
C ASN A 77 5.01 0.11 -10.05
N VAL A 78 4.53 1.36 -9.87
CA VAL A 78 3.58 1.67 -8.80
C VAL A 78 2.25 0.95 -9.02
N ARG A 79 1.79 0.82 -10.27
CA ARG A 79 0.59 0.04 -10.61
C ARG A 79 0.72 -1.41 -10.17
N GLU A 80 1.86 -2.06 -10.44
CA GLU A 80 2.09 -3.45 -10.03
C GLU A 80 2.12 -3.60 -8.50
N PHE A 81 2.80 -2.69 -7.80
CA PHE A 81 2.75 -2.65 -6.33
C PHE A 81 1.30 -2.50 -5.81
N TRP A 82 0.52 -1.62 -6.45
CA TRP A 82 -0.87 -1.39 -6.06
C TRP A 82 -1.79 -2.57 -6.36
N LYS A 83 -1.49 -3.40 -7.36
CA LYS A 83 -2.22 -4.66 -7.60
C LYS A 83 -2.05 -5.62 -6.44
N ALA A 84 -0.81 -5.84 -5.98
CA ALA A 84 -0.54 -6.70 -4.83
C ALA A 84 -1.28 -6.20 -3.57
N LEU A 85 -1.32 -4.88 -3.36
CA LEU A 85 -2.11 -4.26 -2.28
C LEU A 85 -3.61 -4.55 -2.39
N VAL A 86 -4.17 -4.55 -3.61
CA VAL A 86 -5.59 -4.87 -3.83
C VAL A 86 -5.87 -6.34 -3.58
N GLU A 87 -5.00 -7.22 -4.06
CA GLU A 87 -5.10 -8.66 -3.84
C GLU A 87 -5.05 -9.00 -2.34
N TYR A 88 -4.13 -8.38 -1.60
CA TYR A 88 -4.08 -8.48 -0.13
C TYR A 88 -5.42 -8.11 0.51
N MET A 89 -6.03 -6.98 0.13
CA MET A 89 -7.31 -6.57 0.71
C MET A 89 -8.47 -7.50 0.36
N ILE A 90 -8.49 -8.06 -0.84
CA ILE A 90 -9.52 -9.03 -1.24
C ILE A 90 -9.41 -10.30 -0.38
N HIS A 91 -8.19 -10.73 -0.03
CA HIS A 91 -8.00 -11.84 0.90
C HIS A 91 -8.47 -11.48 2.31
N GLU A 92 -8.06 -10.33 2.85
CA GLU A 92 -8.49 -9.87 4.18
C GLU A 92 -10.02 -9.74 4.32
N GLN A 93 -10.71 -9.28 3.26
CA GLN A 93 -12.17 -9.22 3.25
C GLN A 93 -12.80 -10.60 3.35
N LYS A 94 -12.31 -11.59 2.59
CA LYS A 94 -12.81 -12.98 2.62
C LYS A 94 -12.56 -13.65 3.97
N ASP A 95 -11.40 -13.42 4.57
CA ASP A 95 -11.05 -14.01 5.87
C ASP A 95 -11.89 -13.38 6.99
N SER A 96 -12.16 -12.06 6.90
CA SER A 96 -13.04 -11.37 7.84
C SER A 96 -14.47 -11.95 7.81
N GLU A 97 -14.96 -12.38 6.65
CA GLU A 97 -16.27 -13.03 6.54
C GLU A 97 -16.37 -14.36 7.28
N HIS A 98 -15.24 -15.05 7.51
CA HIS A 98 -15.20 -16.32 8.25
C HIS A 98 -15.16 -16.13 9.77
N HIS A 99 -14.88 -14.91 10.25
CA HIS A 99 -14.85 -14.61 11.69
C HIS A 99 -16.20 -14.10 12.25
N PHE A 100 -17.20 -13.91 11.40
CA PHE A 100 -18.56 -13.50 11.80
C PHE A 100 -19.59 -14.64 11.75
N TYR A 101 -19.16 -15.91 11.61
CA TYR A 101 -20.00 -17.11 11.71
C TYR A 101 -19.51 -18.06 12.81
#